data_AF-A0A0F9R700-F1
#
_entry.id   AF-A0A0F9R700-F1
#
_cell.length_a   1.000
_cell.length_b   1.000
_cell.length_c   1.000
_cell.angle_alpha   90.00
_cell.angle_beta   90.00
_cell.angle_gamma   90.00
#
_symmetry.space_group_name_H-M   'P 1'
#
loop_
_entity.id
_entity.type
_entity.pdbx_description
1 polymer ?
#
loop_
_entity_poly.entity_id
_entity_poly.type
_entity_poly.pdbx_seq_one_letter_code
_entity_poly.pdbx_strand_id
1 'polypeptide(L)' 'MRQYQPNEYAILSARLTEQEMTCIEHCQVHSDCAADGECPLQERVTDIIAKESEVVG' A
#
# COMPACT_ATOMS: atom_id res chain seq x y z
N MET A 1 -2.40 6.09 10.94
CA MET A 1 -2.33 6.29 9.47
C MET A 1 -0.89 6.08 9.04
N ARG A 2 -0.63 5.19 8.08
CA ARG A 2 0.73 4.91 7.59
C ARG A 2 0.96 5.77 6.35
N GLN A 3 1.99 6.61 6.37
CA GLN A 3 2.45 7.32 5.17
C GLN A 3 3.49 6.45 4.47
N TYR A 4 3.26 6.18 3.18
CA TYR A 4 4.26 5.49 2.36
C TYR A 4 5.37 6.47 2.00
N GLN A 5 6.61 6.05 2.22
CA GLN A 5 7.79 6.78 1.77
C GLN A 5 7.83 6.83 0.23
N PRO A 6 8.53 7.81 -0.39
CA PRO A 6 8.56 7.95 -1.85
C PRO A 6 9.04 6.69 -2.59
N ASN A 7 9.96 5.93 -2.00
CA ASN A 7 10.44 4.64 -2.53
C ASN A 7 9.39 3.53 -2.38
N GLU A 8 8.70 3.44 -1.23
CA GLU A 8 7.58 2.51 -1.05
C GLU A 8 6.47 2.82 -2.06
N TYR A 9 6.13 4.10 -2.26
CA TYR A 9 5.11 4.52 -3.22
C TYR A 9 5.48 4.14 -4.67
N ALA A 10 6.75 4.30 -5.06
CA ALA A 10 7.21 3.89 -6.39
C ALA A 10 7.13 2.38 -6.62
N ILE A 11 7.42 1.58 -5.58
CA ILE A 11 7.27 0.12 -5.63
C ILE A 11 5.79 -0.24 -5.76
N LEU A 12 4.94 0.38 -4.95
CA LEU A 12 3.50 0.12 -4.97
C LEU A 12 2.86 0.53 -6.29
N SER A 13 3.20 1.70 -6.85
CA SER A 13 2.66 2.14 -8.14
C SER A 13 3.12 1.28 -9.32
N ALA A 14 4.24 0.56 -9.19
CA ALA A 14 4.69 -0.41 -10.17
C ALA A 14 4.00 -1.78 -10.05
N ARG A 15 3.48 -2.12 -8.87
CA ARG A 15 2.94 -3.47 -8.55
C ARG A 15 1.42 -3.50 -8.40
N LEU A 16 0.81 -2.37 -8.11
CA LEU A 16 -0.63 -2.22 -7.89
C LEU A 16 -1.29 -1.59 -9.12
N THR A 17 -2.56 -1.91 -9.31
CA THR A 17 -3.42 -1.21 -10.27
C THR A 17 -3.82 0.18 -9.76
N GLU A 18 -4.31 1.04 -10.63
CA GLU A 18 -4.76 2.39 -10.28
C GLU A 18 -5.90 2.39 -9.24
N GLN A 19 -6.79 1.39 -9.29
CA GLN A 19 -7.82 1.16 -8.27
C GLN A 19 -7.23 0.75 -6.91
N GLU A 20 -6.24 -0.14 -6.90
CA GLU A 20 -5.55 -0.56 -5.69
C GLU A 20 -4.75 0.59 -5.08
N MET A 21 -4.11 1.43 -5.90
CA MET A 21 -3.43 2.66 -5.48
C MET A 21 -4.41 3.64 -4.83
N THR A 22 -5.55 3.89 -5.48
CA THR A 22 -6.60 4.76 -4.92
C THR A 22 -7.10 4.23 -3.56
N CYS A 23 -7.21 2.91 -3.40
CA CYS A 23 -7.61 2.28 -2.14
C CYS A 23 -6.60 2.53 -1.01
N ILE A 24 -5.30 2.33 -1.27
CA ILE A 24 -4.27 2.53 -0.24
C ILE A 24 -4.06 4.01 0.11
N GLU A 25 -4.27 4.92 -0.85
CA GLU A 25 -4.23 6.36 -0.63
C GLU A 25 -5.45 6.82 0.18
N HIS A 26 -6.63 6.27 -0.11
CA HIS A 26 -7.82 6.48 0.70
C HIS A 26 -7.59 5.97 2.14
N CYS A 27 -6.99 4.78 2.32
CA CYS A 27 -6.62 4.26 3.64
C CYS A 27 -5.53 5.06 4.36
N GLN A 28 -4.70 5.79 3.63
CA GLN A 28 -3.69 6.68 4.22
C GLN A 28 -4.34 7.89 4.89
N VAL A 29 -5.46 8.38 4.34
CA VAL A 29 -6.21 9.53 4.84
C VAL A 29 -7.30 9.13 5.84
N HIS A 30 -7.95 7.98 5.64
CA HIS A 30 -9.07 7.51 6.45
C HIS A 30 -8.65 6.33 7.34
N SER A 31 -8.79 6.51 8.67
CA SER A 31 -8.45 5.46 9.65
C SER A 31 -9.40 4.26 9.64
N ASP A 32 -10.56 4.40 8.99
CA ASP A 32 -11.65 3.41 8.98
C ASP A 32 -11.55 2.42 7.83
N CYS A 33 -10.47 2.47 7.05
CA CYS A 33 -10.32 1.67 5.84
C CYS A 33 -10.36 0.13 6.06
N ALA A 34 -10.13 -0.32 7.30
CA ALA A 34 -10.22 -1.72 7.70
C ALA A 34 -11.61 -2.11 8.24
N ALA A 35 -12.47 -1.14 8.56
CA ALA A 35 -13.73 -1.39 9.26
C ALA A 35 -14.82 -1.99 8.35
N ASP A 36 -14.80 -1.67 7.05
CA ASP A 36 -15.78 -2.15 6.06
C ASP A 36 -15.23 -3.22 5.10
N GLY A 37 -13.98 -3.68 5.28
CA GLY A 37 -13.36 -4.66 4.39
C GLY A 37 -13.03 -4.14 2.98
N GLU A 38 -13.15 -2.83 2.75
CA GLU A 38 -12.94 -2.20 1.43
C GLU A 38 -11.50 -2.24 0.94
N CYS A 39 -10.51 -2.41 1.82
CA CYS A 39 -9.10 -2.50 1.40
C CYS A 39 -8.40 -3.77 1.91
N PRO A 40 -8.66 -4.94 1.28
CA PRO A 40 -7.93 -6.19 1.55
C PRO A 40 -6.45 -6.13 1.13
N LEU A 41 -5.98 -4.96 0.71
CA LEU A 41 -4.67 -4.72 0.12
C LEU A 41 -3.61 -4.38 1.16
N GLN A 42 -3.96 -3.98 2.39
CA GLN A 42 -2.94 -3.61 3.39
C GLN A 42 -1.93 -4.73 3.67
N GLU A 43 -2.39 -5.98 3.74
CA GLU A 43 -1.52 -7.14 3.95
C GLU A 43 -0.63 -7.38 2.71
N ARG A 44 -1.22 -7.32 1.50
CA ARG A 44 -0.48 -7.44 0.22
C ARG A 44 0.55 -6.31 0.03
N VAL A 45 0.20 -5.08 0.37
CA VAL A 45 1.06 -3.88 0.29
C VAL A 45 2.25 -4.02 1.21
N THR A 46 2.03 -4.50 2.43
CA THR A 46 3.10 -4.75 3.40
C THR A 46 4.05 -5.83 2.89
N ASP A 47 3.53 -6.90 2.30
CA ASP A 47 4.32 -7.98 1.72
C ASP A 47 5.13 -7.53 0.47
N ILE A 48 4.53 -6.71 -0.39
CA ILE A 48 5.20 -6.10 -1.56
C ILE A 48 6.37 -5.22 -1.11
N ILE A 49 6.16 -4.33 -0.15
CA ILE A 49 7.22 -3.44 0.36
C ILE A 49 8.34 -4.27 1.00
N ALA A 50 7.99 -5.28 1.79
CA ALA A 50 8.96 -6.12 2.48
C ALA A 50 9.84 -6.90 1.49
N LYS A 51 9.23 -7.57 0.51
CA LYS A 51 9.96 -8.33 -0.51
C LYS A 51 10.86 -7.46 -1.38
N GLU A 52 10.35 -6.33 -1.85
CA GLU A 52 11.11 -5.48 -2.77
C GLU A 52 12.19 -4.67 -2.04
N SER A 53 12.01 -4.37 -0.74
CA SER A 53 13.08 -3.78 0.08
C SER A 53 14.23 -4.76 0.34
N GLU A 54 13.96 -6.06 0.41
CA GLU A 54 15.00 -7.09 0.56
C GLU A 54 15.83 -7.29 -0.73
N VAL A 55 15.24 -7.03 -1.89
CA VAL A 55 15.90 -7.14 -3.21
C VAL A 55 16.86 -5.96 -3.48
N VAL A 56 16.68 -4.83 -2.80
CA VAL A 56 17.52 -3.62 -2.96
C VAL A 56 18.55 -3.47 -1.81
N GLY A 57 18.63 -4.47 -0.91
CA GLY A 57 19.54 -4.51 0.24
C GLY A 57 20.95 -4.99 -0.06
#